data_AF-A0A5J4RAF4-F1
#
_entry.id   AF-A0A5J4RAF4-F1
#
_cell.length_a   1.000
_cell.length_b   1.000
_cell.length_c   1.000
_cell.angle_alpha   90.00
_cell.angle_beta   90.00
_cell.angle_gamma   90.00
#
_symmetry.space_group_name_H-M   'P 1'
#
loop_
_entity.id
_entity.type
_entity.pdbx_description
1 polymer ?
#
loop_
_entity_poly.entity_id
_entity_poly.type
_entity_poly.pdbx_seq_one_letter_code
_entity_poly.pdbx_strand_id
1 'polypeptide(L)' 'MKKEKYPFDLSVLIGNWESVNLNPTVIIYKNSDKYLLSIIHMDETTRQARPATYEMQKTKTAFISTAT' A
#
# COMPACT_ATOMS: atom_id res chain seq x y z
N MET A 1 34.02 3.94 1.31
CA MET A 1 32.89 4.30 0.43
C MET A 1 31.68 4.67 1.27
N LYS A 2 31.22 5.93 1.23
CA LYS A 2 29.90 6.29 1.78
C LYS A 2 28.86 5.76 0.79
N LYS A 3 27.97 4.85 1.22
CA LYS A 3 26.79 4.49 0.42
C LYS A 3 25.87 5.71 0.42
N GLU A 4 25.73 6.37 -0.73
CA GLU A 4 24.68 7.36 -0.93
C GLU A 4 23.33 6.66 -0.74
N LYS A 5 22.69 6.92 0.39
CA LYS A 5 21.39 6.35 0.71
C LYS A 5 20.35 7.28 0.06
N TYR A 6 20.10 7.09 -1.23
CA TYR A 6 19.01 7.79 -1.91
C TYR A 6 17.72 7.51 -1.13
N PRO A 7 17.10 8.54 -0.52
CA PRO A 7 15.89 8.32 0.24
C PRO A 7 14.77 7.93 -0.74
N PHE A 8 14.26 6.72 -0.60
CA PHE A 8 13.09 6.27 -1.38
C PHE A 8 11.90 7.18 -1.13
N ASP A 9 11.35 7.76 -2.20
CA ASP A 9 10.14 8.58 -2.22
C ASP A 9 8.90 7.70 -2.40
N LEU A 10 7.94 7.80 -1.48
CA LEU A 10 6.69 7.05 -1.53
C LEU A 10 5.74 7.53 -2.63
N SER A 11 5.94 8.72 -3.17
CA SER A 11 5.11 9.27 -4.25
C SER A 11 5.08 8.36 -5.48
N VAL A 12 6.17 7.63 -5.75
CA VAL A 12 6.28 6.71 -6.89
C VAL A 12 5.39 5.47 -6.79
N LEU A 13 4.89 5.17 -5.58
CA LEU A 13 4.00 4.05 -5.34
C LEU A 13 2.51 4.44 -5.45
N ILE A 14 2.19 5.74 -5.54
CA ILE A 14 0.80 6.19 -5.67
C ILE A 14 0.19 5.63 -6.96
N GLY A 15 -0.95 4.96 -6.84
CA GLY A 15 -1.64 4.37 -7.98
C GLY A 15 -2.51 3.17 -7.59
N ASN A 16 -3.19 2.64 -8.61
CA ASN A 16 -3.92 1.38 -8.53
C ASN A 16 -2.98 0.26 -8.97
N TRP A 17 -2.82 -0.73 -8.11
CA TRP A 17 -1.98 -1.89 -8.32
C TRP A 17 -2.87 -3.13 -8.37
N GLU A 18 -2.82 -3.81 -9.49
CA GLU A 18 -3.43 -5.13 -9.64
C GLU A 18 -2.33 -6.18 -9.50
N SER A 19 -2.56 -7.14 -8.62
CA SER A 19 -1.63 -8.25 -8.48
C SER A 19 -1.84 -9.23 -9.63
N VAL A 20 -0.74 -9.63 -10.26
CA VAL A 20 -0.76 -10.45 -11.49
C VAL A 20 -1.33 -11.85 -11.24
N ASN A 21 -1.12 -12.40 -10.03
CA ASN A 21 -1.45 -13.80 -9.71
C ASN A 21 -2.24 -13.99 -8.40
N LEU A 22 -2.65 -12.92 -7.72
CA LEU A 22 -3.34 -13.00 -6.43
C LEU A 22 -4.36 -11.88 -6.31
N ASN A 23 -5.57 -12.18 -5.83
CA ASN A 23 -6.47 -11.19 -5.25
C ASN A 23 -6.00 -10.99 -3.80
N PRO A 24 -5.62 -9.77 -3.39
CA PRO A 24 -6.43 -8.56 -3.58
C PRO A 24 -5.87 -7.50 -4.54
N THR A 25 -6.74 -6.60 -5.00
CA THR A 25 -6.36 -5.33 -5.63
C THR A 25 -5.91 -4.35 -4.56
N VAL A 26 -4.90 -3.54 -4.88
CA VAL A 26 -4.31 -2.58 -3.95
C VAL A 26 -4.39 -1.16 -4.52
N ILE A 27 -4.73 -0.19 -3.68
CA ILE A 27 -4.71 1.23 -4.02
C ILE A 27 -3.80 1.94 -3.02
N ILE A 28 -2.83 2.68 -3.53
CA ILE A 28 -1.94 3.51 -2.72
C ILE A 28 -2.21 4.96 -3.08
N TYR A 29 -2.55 5.77 -2.09
CA TYR A 29 -2.86 7.17 -2.29
C TYR A 29 -2.37 8.04 -1.14
N LYS A 30 -2.19 9.33 -1.42
CA LYS A 30 -1.81 10.32 -0.43
C LYS A 30 -3.05 11.08 0.03
N ASN A 31 -3.26 11.16 1.34
CA ASN A 31 -4.29 11.99 1.96
C ASN A 31 -3.61 12.96 2.94
N SER A 32 -3.56 14.24 2.57
CA SER A 32 -2.75 15.26 3.25
C SER A 32 -1.29 14.80 3.39
N ASP A 33 -0.77 14.62 4.60
CA ASP A 33 0.61 14.19 4.83
C ASP A 33 0.78 12.68 5.02
N LYS A 34 -0.30 11.92 4.89
CA LYS A 34 -0.33 10.46 5.10
C LYS A 34 -0.39 9.70 3.79
N TYR A 35 0.38 8.63 3.71
CA TYR A 35 0.21 7.62 2.67
C TYR A 35 -0.72 6.54 3.18
N LEU A 36 -1.76 6.24 2.41
CA LEU A 36 -2.77 5.26 2.73
C LEU A 36 -2.71 4.12 1.72
N LEU A 37 -2.88 2.91 2.24
CA LEU A 37 -2.94 1.66 1.50
C LEU A 37 -4.34 1.07 1.68
N SER A 38 -5.13 1.01 0.61
CA SER A 38 -6.38 0.27 0.60
C SER A 38 -6.17 -1.08 -0.08
N ILE A 39 -6.59 -2.15 0.60
CA ILE A 39 -6.59 -3.50 0.08
C ILE A 39 -8.04 -3.89 -0.16
N ILE A 40 -8.37 -4.30 -1.38
CA ILE A 40 -9.71 -4.71 -1.78
C ILE A 40 -9.70 -6.21 -2.00
N HIS A 41 -10.24 -6.95 -1.02
CA HIS A 41 -10.41 -8.38 -1.14
C HIS A 41 -11.77 -8.69 -1.77
N MET A 42 -11.79 -9.42 -2.88
CA MET A 42 -13.04 -9.95 -3.44
C MET A 42 -13.37 -11.27 -2.76
N ASP A 43 -14.52 -11.34 -2.10
CA ASP A 43 -15.02 -12.60 -1.57
C ASP A 43 -15.47 -13.50 -2.73
N GLU A 44 -14.86 -14.68 -2.86
CA GLU A 44 -15.10 -15.56 -4.00
C GLU A 44 -16.52 -16.12 -4.06
N THR A 45 -17.17 -16.27 -2.90
CA THR A 45 -18.50 -16.88 -2.80
C THR A 45 -19.59 -15.86 -3.04
N THR A 46 -19.53 -14.73 -2.35
CA THR A 46 -20.54 -13.67 -2.41
C THR A 46 -20.29 -12.69 -3.57
N ARG A 47 -19.10 -12.72 -4.17
CA ARG A 47 -18.63 -11.76 -5.18
C ARG A 47 -18.68 -10.31 -4.69
N GLN A 48 -18.64 -10.09 -3.38
CA GLN A 48 -18.62 -8.76 -2.78
C GLN A 48 -17.20 -8.31 -2.48
N ALA A 49 -16.93 -7.03 -2.72
CA ALA A 49 -15.67 -6.40 -2.37
C ALA A 49 -15.64 -6.07 -0.88
N ARG A 50 -14.54 -6.41 -0.22
CA ARG A 50 -14.24 -6.12 1.19
C ARG A 50 -12.99 -5.25 1.27
N PRO A 51 -13.15 -3.91 1.27
CA PRO A 51 -12.04 -3.00 1.39
C PRO A 51 -11.56 -2.87 2.84
N ALA A 52 -10.25 -2.73 3.04
CA ALA A 52 -9.63 -2.33 4.29
C ALA A 52 -8.54 -1.28 4.01
N THR A 53 -8.48 -0.22 4.80
CA THR A 53 -7.52 0.88 4.62
C THR A 53 -6.56 0.95 5.80
N TYR A 54 -5.29 1.14 5.49
CA TYR A 54 -4.19 1.19 6.45
C TYR A 54 -3.34 2.44 6.22
N GLU A 55 -2.78 2.98 7.29
CA GLU A 55 -1.75 4.03 7.19
C GLU A 55 -0.38 3.39 6.97
N MET A 56 0.35 3.88 5.97
CA MET A 56 1.71 3.42 5.65
C MET A 56 2.74 4.20 6.45
N GLN A 57 3.61 3.48 7.16
CA GLN A 57 4.72 4.05 7.91
C GLN A 57 6.06 3.51 7.42
N LYS A 58 7.06 4.39 7.34
CA LYS A 58 8.43 4.04 6.97
C LYS A 58 9.22 3.58 8.18
N THR A 59 9.82 2.40 8.10
CA THR A 59 10.82 1.94 9.08
C THR A 59 12.23 2.05 8.51
N LYS A 60 13.25 1.58 9.25
CA LYS A 60 14.66 1.60 8.80
C LYS A 60 14.92 0.77 7.54
N THR A 61 14.14 -0.28 7.32
CA THR A 61 14.38 -1.29 6.27
C THR A 61 13.14 -1.66 5.45
N ALA A 62 11.94 -1.32 5.91
CA ALA A 62 10.67 -1.71 5.26
C ALA A 62 9.58 -0.64 5.45
N PHE A 63 8.48 -0.78 4.73
CA PHE A 63 7.23 -0.06 5.01
C PHE A 63 6.26 -1.01 5.69
N ILE A 64 5.57 -0.52 6.74
CA ILE A 64 4.59 -1.29 7.50
C ILE A 64 3.26 -0.57 7.43
N SER A 65 2.19 -1.32 7.21
CA SER A 65 0.81 -0.87 7.28
C SER A 65 0.22 -1.29 8.63
N THR A 66 -0.30 -0.34 9.41
CA THR A 66 -0.97 -0.63 10.69
C THR A 66 -2.47 -0.40 10.56
N ALA A 67 -3.27 -1.35 11.06
CA ALA A 67 -4.71 -1.15 11.22
C ALA A 67 -4.92 -0.11 12.32
N THR A 68 -5.63 0.97 12.00
CA THR A 68 -6.13 1.95 12.99
C THR A 68 -7.42 1.49 13.61
#